data_AF-A0A075JQS8-F1
#
_entry.id   AF-A0A075JQS8-F1
#
_cell.length_a   1.000
_cell.length_b   1.000
_cell.length_c   1.000
_cell.angle_alpha   90.00
_cell.angle_beta   90.00
_cell.angle_gamma   90.00
#
_symmetry.space_group_name_H-M   'P 1'
#
loop_
_entity.id
_entity.type
_entity.pdbx_description
1 polymer ?
#
loop_
_entity_poly.entity_id
_entity_poly.type
_entity_poly.pdbx_seq_one_letter_code
_entity_poly.pdbx_strand_id
1 'polypeptide(L)' 'MQRLNDREKLIVNKRFFQGKTQMEVAEEIGISQAQVSRLEKGAIKQMNKQMFE' A
#
# COMPACT_ATOMS: atom_id res chain seq x y z
N MET A 1 11.27 -0.42 -0.18
CA MET A 1 10.56 -0.89 1.04
C MET A 1 11.05 -0.24 2.34
N GLN A 2 12.34 0.06 2.51
CA GLN A 2 12.87 0.57 3.79
C GLN A 2 12.26 1.91 4.27
N ARG A 3 11.78 2.77 3.36
CA ARG A 3 11.16 4.07 3.72
C ARG A 3 9.65 4.05 3.90
N LEU A 4 8.99 2.94 3.56
CA LEU A 4 7.56 2.81 3.79
C LEU A 4 7.28 2.72 5.29
N ASN A 5 6.24 3.39 5.76
CA ASN A 5 5.76 3.13 7.11
C ASN A 5 5.08 1.75 7.18
N ASP A 6 4.82 1.25 8.38
CA ASP A 6 4.32 -0.12 8.54
C ASP A 6 2.94 -0.32 7.93
N ARG A 7 2.13 0.73 7.89
CA ARG A 7 0.80 0.70 7.25
C ARG A 7 0.91 0.60 5.73
N GLU A 8 1.82 1.35 5.12
CA GLU A 8 2.12 1.28 3.69
C GLU A 8 2.70 -0.09 3.32
N LYS A 9 3.64 -0.62 4.11
CA LYS A 9 4.19 -1.98 3.90
C LYS A 9 3.10 -3.04 3.94
N LEU A 10 2.21 -2.98 4.93
CA LEU A 10 1.10 -3.91 5.07
C LEU A 10 0.16 -3.86 3.85
N ILE A 11 -0.22 -2.66 3.42
CA ILE A 11 -1.09 -2.47 2.25
C ILE A 11 -0.41 -3.01 0.99
N VAL A 12 0.85 -2.66 0.74
CA VAL A 12 1.61 -3.16 -0.42
C VAL A 12 1.72 -4.69 -0.40
N ASN A 13 2.00 -5.29 0.77
CA ASN A 13 2.09 -6.74 0.91
C ASN A 13 0.76 -7.41 0.51
N LYS A 14 -0.35 -6.96 1.10
CA LYS A 14 -1.68 -7.53 0.80
C LYS A 14 -2.08 -7.35 -0.67
N ARG A 15 -1.80 -6.19 -1.25
CA ARG A 15 -2.21 -5.84 -2.61
C ARG A 15 -1.39 -6.55 -3.68
N PHE A 16 -0.08 -6.59 -3.55
CA PHE A 16 0.82 -7.06 -4.62
C PHE A 16 1.37 -8.46 -4.39
N PHE A 17 1.41 -8.95 -3.15
CA PHE A 17 1.95 -10.27 -2.84
C PHE A 17 0.85 -11.27 -2.42
N GLN A 18 -0.25 -10.81 -1.84
CA GLN A 18 -1.40 -11.64 -1.48
C GLN A 18 -2.57 -11.52 -2.46
N GLY A 19 -2.48 -10.62 -3.45
CA GLY A 19 -3.49 -10.45 -4.50
C GLY A 19 -4.83 -9.87 -4.05
N LYS A 20 -4.94 -9.33 -2.82
CA LYS A 20 -6.19 -8.76 -2.31
C LYS A 20 -6.58 -7.50 -3.07
N THR A 21 -7.89 -7.24 -3.21
CA THR A 21 -8.46 -5.98 -3.70
C THR A 21 -8.29 -4.83 -2.70
N GLN A 22 -8.42 -3.58 -3.14
CA GLN A 22 -8.36 -2.43 -2.22
C GLN A 22 -9.52 -2.44 -1.23
N MET A 23 -10.68 -2.97 -1.63
CA MET A 23 -11.85 -3.08 -0.76
C MET A 23 -11.62 -4.14 0.33
N GLU A 24 -11.11 -5.32 0.00
CA GLU A 24 -10.79 -6.35 0.99
C GLU A 24 -9.73 -5.87 1.99
N VAL A 25 -8.74 -5.11 1.52
CA VAL A 25 -7.73 -4.50 2.40
C VAL A 25 -8.34 -3.40 3.28
N ALA A 26 -9.27 -2.60 2.73
CA ALA A 26 -9.98 -1.55 3.46
C ALA A 26 -10.83 -2.12 4.59
N GLU A 27 -11.58 -3.18 4.31
CA GLU A 27 -12.40 -3.91 5.27
C GLU A 27 -11.53 -4.54 6.37
N GLU A 28 -10.46 -5.24 6.02
CA GLU A 28 -9.58 -5.90 6.99
C GLU A 28 -8.85 -4.91 7.92
N ILE A 29 -8.45 -3.74 7.40
CA ILE A 29 -7.71 -2.73 8.16
C ILE A 29 -8.66 -1.74 8.89
N GLY A 30 -9.96 -1.75 8.56
CA GLY A 30 -10.95 -0.85 9.16
C GLY A 30 -10.79 0.61 8.71
N ILE A 31 -10.51 0.84 7.42
CA ILE A 31 -10.45 2.17 6.80
C ILE A 31 -11.23 2.23 5.50
N SER A 32 -11.47 3.43 4.96
CA SER A 32 -12.10 3.57 3.66
C SER A 32 -11.19 3.08 2.52
N GLN A 33 -11.79 2.55 1.45
CA GLN A 33 -11.06 2.21 0.23
C GLN A 33 -10.31 3.43 -0.35
N ALA A 34 -10.86 4.63 -0.23
CA ALA A 34 -10.19 5.86 -0.64
C ALA A 34 -8.90 6.12 0.17
N GLN A 35 -8.89 5.81 1.47
CA GLN A 35 -7.67 5.88 2.29
C GLN A 35 -6.65 4.83 1.86
N VAL A 36 -7.06 3.59 1.58
CA VAL A 36 -6.18 2.55 1.03
C VAL A 36 -5.56 3.00 -0.28
N SER A 37 -6.35 3.55 -1.19
CA SER A 37 -5.89 4.05 -2.49
C SER A 37 -4.81 5.14 -2.35
N ARG A 38 -4.99 6.09 -1.41
CA ARG A 38 -3.99 7.13 -1.14
C ARG A 38 -2.68 6.56 -0.59
N LEU A 39 -2.76 5.65 0.38
CA LEU A 39 -1.59 5.02 0.98
C LEU A 39 -0.85 4.14 -0.04
N GLU A 40 -1.57 3.37 -0.86
CA GLU A 40 -1.00 2.56 -1.92
C GLU A 40 -0.26 3.42 -2.96
N LYS A 41 -0.88 4.50 -3.45
CA LYS A 41 -0.23 5.44 -4.37
C LYS A 41 1.01 6.10 -3.76
N GLY A 42 0.93 6.50 -2.49
CA GLY A 42 2.08 7.04 -1.75
C GLY A 42 3.23 6.05 -1.67
N ALA A 43 2.92 4.79 -1.33
CA ALA A 43 3.89 3.72 -1.22
C ALA A 43 4.56 3.41 -2.57
N ILE A 44 3.78 3.29 -3.65
CA ILE A 44 4.31 3.06 -5.01
C ILE A 44 5.22 4.21 -5.44
N LYS A 45 4.81 5.46 -5.21
CA LYS A 45 5.64 6.63 -5.56
C LYS A 45 6.98 6.60 -4.81
N GLN A 46 6.96 6.26 -3.53
CA GLN A 46 8.19 6.12 -2.74
C GLN A 46 9.06 4.97 -3.24
N MET A 47 8.48 3.83 -3.61
CA MET A 47 9.21 2.68 -4.14
C MET A 47 9.84 2.99 -5.51
N ASN A 48 9.10 3.62 -6.42
CA ASN A 48 9.59 3.98 -7.74
C ASN A 48 10.74 4.99 -7.68
N LYS A 49 10.70 5.94 -6.72
CA LYS A 49 11.82 6.86 -6.50
C LYS A 49 13.13 6.12 -6.22
N GLN A 50 13.08 4.94 -5.59
CA GLN A 50 14.27 4.12 -5.31
C GLN A 50 14.78 3.33 -6.53
N MET A 51 14.00 3.21 -7.62
CA MET A 51 14.42 2.48 -8.82
C MET A 51 15.18 3.37 -9.83
N PHE A 52 15.07 4.69 -9.69
CA PHE A 52 15.68 5.67 -10.59
C PHE A 52 16.72 6.56 -9.87
N GLU A 53 17.07 6.22 -8.63
CA GLU A 53 18.21 6.73 -7.86
C GLU A 53 19.22 5.58 -7.69
#